data_AF-A0A8F5GSK6-F1
#
_entry.id   AF-A0A8F5GSK6-F1
#
_cell.length_a   1.000
_cell.length_b   1.000
_cell.length_c   1.000
_cell.angle_alpha   90.00
_cell.angle_beta   90.00
_cell.angle_gamma   90.00
#
_symmetry.space_group_name_H-M   'P 1'
#
loop_
_entity.id
_entity.type
_entity.pdbx_description
1 polymer ?
#
loop_
_entity_poly.entity_id
_entity_poly.type
_entity_poly.pdbx_seq_one_letter_code
_entity_poly.pdbx_strand_id
1 'polypeptide(L)'
;MSVEINEKGVTIKIPTLSTFISFPRDQIEKIEEVIPPDEICSFARYKGVIFAGSTIDGKVMYYNVRKGERCLLLVLKDGRKVYVGT
;
A
#
# COMPACT_ATOMS: atom_id res chain seq x y z
N MET A 1 -4.98 -8.77 -6.77
CA MET A 1 -3.68 -8.52 -6.08
C MET A 1 -3.68 -9.38 -4.84
N SER A 2 -2.52 -9.77 -4.30
CA SER A 2 -2.49 -10.44 -2.99
C SER A 2 -1.36 -9.90 -2.14
N VAL A 3 -1.58 -9.89 -0.83
CA VAL A 3 -0.62 -9.42 0.17
C VAL A 3 -0.24 -10.62 1.02
N GLU A 4 1.05 -10.92 1.09
CA GLU A 4 1.61 -11.93 1.97
C GLU A 4 2.31 -11.25 3.13
N ILE A 5 1.89 -11.57 4.35
CA ILE A 5 2.50 -11.08 5.59
C ILE A 5 3.11 -12.29 6.29
N ASN A 6 4.41 -12.27 6.53
CA ASN A 6 5.14 -13.34 7.19
C ASN A 6 6.33 -12.78 7.99
N GLU A 7 7.16 -13.66 8.56
CA GLU A 7 8.34 -13.27 9.36
C GLU A 7 9.36 -12.42 8.60
N LYS A 8 9.44 -12.57 7.27
CA LYS A 8 10.32 -11.78 6.40
C LYS A 8 9.79 -10.37 6.16
N GLY A 9 8.49 -10.14 6.33
CA GLY A 9 7.85 -8.84 6.18
C GLY A 9 6.56 -8.90 5.37
N VAL A 10 6.34 -7.90 4.52
CA VAL A 10 5.15 -7.79 3.68
C VAL A 10 5.54 -7.84 2.22
N THR A 11 4.89 -8.70 1.44
CA THR A 11 5.09 -8.82 -0.01
C THR A 11 3.76 -8.61 -0.73
N ILE A 12 3.75 -7.66 -1.65
CA ILE A 12 2.63 -7.33 -2.52
C ILE A 12 2.85 -8.04 -3.86
N LYS A 13 1.98 -8.99 -4.19
CA LYS A 13 2.00 -9.72 -5.45
C LYS A 13 1.03 -9.09 -6.43
N ILE A 14 1.58 -8.56 -7.53
CA ILE A 14 0.82 -7.90 -8.58
C ILE A 14 0.63 -8.91 -9.74
N PRO A 15 -0.58 -9.47 -9.96
CA PRO A 15 -0.76 -10.64 -10.83
C PRO A 15 -0.35 -10.42 -12.30
N THR A 16 -0.43 -9.18 -12.78
CA THR A 16 -0.12 -8.81 -14.17
C THR A 16 1.33 -8.37 -14.37
N LEU A 17 2.12 -8.25 -13.29
CA LEU A 17 3.53 -7.90 -13.37
C LEU A 17 4.37 -9.08 -12.87
N SER A 18 5.48 -9.37 -13.53
CA SER A 18 6.48 -10.35 -13.06
C SER A 18 7.30 -9.84 -11.86
N THR A 19 6.84 -8.78 -11.21
CA THR A 19 7.52 -8.14 -10.08
C THR A 19 6.68 -8.19 -8.82
N PHE A 20 7.37 -8.31 -7.69
CA PHE A 20 6.79 -8.24 -6.36
C PHE A 20 7.39 -7.05 -5.63
N ILE A 21 6.58 -6.40 -4.81
CA ILE A 21 7.03 -5.29 -3.97
C ILE A 21 7.12 -5.83 -2.56
N SER A 22 8.34 -5.85 -2.01
CA SER A 22 8.60 -6.42 -0.69
C SER A 22 9.14 -5.36 0.26
N PHE A 23 8.57 -5.33 1.46
CA PHE A 23 8.97 -4.51 2.58
C PHE A 23 9.51 -5.44 3.69
N PRO A 24 10.82 -5.42 3.97
CA PRO A 24 11.43 -6.23 5.01
C PRO A 24 10.85 -5.94 6.40
N ARG A 25 10.69 -6.99 7.24
CA ARG A 25 10.07 -6.87 8.57
C ARG A 25 10.80 -5.88 9.48
N ASP A 26 12.11 -5.81 9.37
CA ASP A 26 12.98 -4.91 10.14
C ASP A 26 12.82 -3.44 9.73
N GLN A 27 12.27 -3.15 8.55
CA GLN A 27 11.92 -1.80 8.10
C GLN A 27 10.51 -1.38 8.51
N ILE A 28 9.66 -2.32 8.90
CA ILE A 28 8.26 -2.06 9.26
C ILE A 28 8.15 -1.76 10.74
N GLU A 29 7.67 -0.57 11.07
CA GLU A 29 7.36 -0.15 12.43
C GLU A 29 5.99 -0.68 12.85
N LYS A 30 4.97 -0.48 12.00
CA LYS A 30 3.58 -0.82 12.32
C LYS A 30 2.83 -1.30 11.08
N ILE A 31 1.92 -2.25 11.27
CA ILE A 31 0.93 -2.69 10.29
C ILE A 31 -0.45 -2.50 10.92
N GLU A 32 -1.36 -1.83 10.23
CA GLU A 32 -2.73 -1.66 10.70
C GLU A 32 -3.74 -1.60 9.55
N GLU A 33 -4.99 -1.89 9.85
CA GLU A 33 -6.09 -1.76 8.89
C GLU A 33 -6.73 -0.37 9.03
N VAL A 34 -6.81 0.37 7.93
CA VAL A 34 -7.32 1.76 7.91
C VAL A 34 -8.21 2.00 6.69
N ILE A 35 -9.00 3.07 6.77
CA ILE A 35 -9.60 3.68 5.57
C ILE A 35 -8.53 4.60 4.95
N PRO A 36 -8.23 4.48 3.65
CA PRO A 36 -7.26 5.34 3.00
C PRO A 36 -7.70 6.81 3.03
N PRO A 37 -6.77 7.76 3.16
CA PRO A 37 -7.08 9.19 3.08
C PRO A 37 -7.78 9.57 1.77
N ASP A 38 -8.75 10.48 1.84
CA ASP A 38 -9.50 10.97 0.68
C ASP A 38 -8.58 11.59 -0.39
N GLU A 39 -7.47 12.19 0.01
CA GLU A 39 -6.45 12.74 -0.88
C GLU A 39 -5.86 11.67 -1.81
N ILE A 40 -5.53 10.49 -1.27
CA ILE A 40 -5.05 9.36 -2.08
C ILE A 40 -6.17 8.89 -3.01
N CYS A 41 -7.40 8.79 -2.49
CA CYS A 41 -8.54 8.36 -3.28
C CYS A 41 -8.97 9.37 -4.36
N SER A 42 -8.58 10.64 -4.26
CA SER A 42 -8.87 11.67 -5.26
C SER A 42 -8.21 11.37 -6.62
N PHE A 43 -7.12 10.61 -6.62
CA PHE A 43 -6.45 10.14 -7.83
C PHE A 43 -7.26 9.05 -8.57
N ALA A 44 -8.18 8.37 -7.90
CA ALA A 44 -9.14 7.47 -8.53
C ALA A 44 -10.33 8.28 -9.04
N ARG A 45 -10.38 8.55 -10.36
CA ARG A 45 -11.47 9.32 -10.99
C ARG A 45 -12.88 8.68 -10.87
N TYR A 46 -13.01 7.42 -10.41
CA TYR A 46 -14.27 6.67 -10.24
C TYR A 46 -14.18 5.68 -9.06
N LYS A 47 -15.11 4.71 -8.92
CA LYS A 47 -14.96 3.44 -8.13
C LYS A 47 -13.77 2.57 -8.63
N GLY A 48 -12.68 3.21 -9.02
CA GLY A 48 -11.52 2.64 -9.65
C GLY A 48 -10.48 2.26 -8.61
N VAL A 49 -9.72 1.24 -8.98
CA VAL A 49 -8.53 0.80 -8.28
C VAL A 49 -7.39 1.75 -8.62
N ILE A 50 -6.66 2.25 -7.63
CA ILE A 50 -5.35 2.87 -7.88
C ILE A 50 -4.30 1.76 -7.85
N PHE A 51 -3.71 1.44 -9.01
CA PHE A 51 -2.85 0.26 -9.15
C PHE A 51 -1.52 0.41 -8.41
N ALA A 52 -0.83 1.53 -8.59
CA ALA A 52 0.40 1.90 -7.90
C ALA A 52 0.68 3.40 -8.03
N GLY A 53 1.28 4.03 -7.03
CA GLY A 53 1.82 5.40 -7.15
C GLY A 53 2.45 5.90 -5.85
N SER A 54 3.06 7.09 -5.92
CA SER A 54 3.63 7.76 -4.75
C SER A 54 3.41 9.26 -4.80
N THR A 55 3.44 9.91 -3.64
CA THR A 55 3.55 11.37 -3.55
C THR A 55 4.87 11.85 -4.15
N ILE A 56 4.93 13.14 -4.51
CA ILE A 56 6.12 13.77 -5.10
C ILE A 56 7.35 13.62 -4.20
N ASP A 57 7.17 13.66 -2.88
CA ASP A 57 8.23 13.48 -1.89
C ASP A 57 8.56 12.01 -1.59
N GLY A 58 7.87 11.06 -2.22
CA GLY A 58 8.07 9.63 -2.03
C GLY A 58 7.66 9.10 -0.65
N LYS A 59 7.05 9.92 0.22
CA LYS A 59 6.70 9.51 1.59
C LYS A 59 5.46 8.63 1.66
N VAL A 60 4.55 8.78 0.72
CA VAL A 60 3.33 7.97 0.66
C VAL A 60 3.37 7.14 -0.61
N MET A 61 3.16 5.83 -0.46
CA MET A 61 3.01 4.87 -1.54
C MET A 61 1.65 4.21 -1.41
N TYR A 62 1.01 3.90 -2.53
CA TYR A 62 -0.31 3.27 -2.53
C TYR A 62 -0.42 2.21 -3.62
N TYR A 63 -1.05 1.08 -3.30
CA TYR A 63 -1.25 -0.07 -4.17
C TYR A 63 -2.67 -0.61 -4.00
N ASN A 64 -3.38 -0.86 -5.10
CA ASN A 64 -4.76 -1.35 -5.15
C ASN A 64 -5.81 -0.58 -4.32
N VAL A 65 -5.59 0.69 -3.98
CA VAL A 65 -6.44 1.38 -3.01
C VAL A 65 -7.79 1.76 -3.62
N ARG A 66 -8.87 1.63 -2.85
CA ARG A 66 -10.25 1.97 -3.24
C ARG A 66 -10.87 2.93 -2.22
N LYS A 67 -11.67 3.89 -2.71
CA LYS A 67 -12.32 4.88 -1.87
C LYS A 67 -13.37 4.23 -0.96
N GLY A 68 -13.23 4.46 0.35
CA GLY A 68 -14.18 3.99 1.37
C GLY A 68 -14.05 2.50 1.73
N GLU A 69 -13.13 1.76 1.11
CA GLU A 69 -12.81 0.38 1.49
C GLU A 69 -11.60 0.38 2.42
N ARG A 70 -11.53 -0.61 3.32
CA ARG A 70 -10.37 -0.77 4.19
C ARG A 70 -9.16 -1.25 3.39
N CYS A 71 -7.98 -0.85 3.84
CA CYS A 71 -6.70 -1.25 3.30
C CYS A 71 -5.68 -1.44 4.43
N LEU A 72 -4.59 -2.13 4.13
CA LEU A 72 -3.45 -2.23 5.03
C LEU A 72 -2.58 -0.99 4.92
N LEU A 73 -2.25 -0.38 6.06
CA LEU A 73 -1.24 0.65 6.19
C LEU A 73 0.03 0.04 6.80
N LEU A 74 1.12 0.11 6.07
CA LEU A 74 2.47 -0.13 6.58
C LEU A 74 3.09 1.22 6.92
N VAL A 75 3.48 1.40 8.17
CA VAL A 75 4.33 2.51 8.61
C VAL A 75 5.76 1.98 8.66
N LEU A 76 6.64 2.55 7.84
CA LEU A 76 8.05 2.20 7.80
C LEU A 76 8.83 3.07 8.80
N LYS A 77 9.93 2.54 9.33
CA LYS A 77 10.78 3.23 10.33
C LYS A 77 11.38 4.55 9.83
N ASP A 78 11.46 4.74 8.52
CA ASP A 78 11.92 5.99 7.89
C ASP A 78 10.79 7.02 7.68
N GLY A 79 9.61 6.75 8.22
CA GLY A 79 8.44 7.63 8.15
C GLY A 79 7.61 7.48 6.88
N ARG A 80 8.00 6.61 5.95
CA ARG A 80 7.17 6.31 4.77
C ARG A 80 5.90 5.55 5.17
N LYS A 81 4.81 5.81 4.46
CA LYS A 81 3.51 5.16 4.61
C LYS A 81 3.15 4.41 3.33
N VAL A 82 2.75 3.15 3.46
CA VAL A 82 2.38 2.30 2.34
C VAL A 82 0.96 1.82 2.52
N TYR A 83 0.06 2.22 1.63
CA TYR A 83 -1.33 1.79 1.63
C TYR A 83 -1.52 0.65 0.63
N VAL A 84 -2.10 -0.46 1.05
CA VAL A 84 -2.26 -1.67 0.23
C VAL A 84 -3.68 -2.20 0.35
N GLY A 85 -4.47 -2.05 -0.73
CA GLY A 85 -5.79 -2.65 -0.83
C GLY A 85 -5.70 -4.14 -1.16
N THR A 86 -6.53 -4.95 -0.51
CA THR A 86 -6.67 -6.39 -0.78
C THR A 86 -7.86 -6.65 -1.70
#